data_AF-A0A4P9T9X4-F1
#
_entry.id   AF-A0A4P9T9X4-F1
#
_cell.length_a   1.000
_cell.length_b   1.000
_cell.length_c   1.000
_cell.angle_alpha   90.00
_cell.angle_beta   90.00
_cell.angle_gamma   90.00
#
_symmetry.space_group_name_H-M   'P 1'
#
loop_
_entity.id
_entity.type
_entity.pdbx_description
1 polymer ?
#
loop_
_entity_poly.entity_id
_entity_poly.type
_entity_poly.pdbx_seq_one_letter_code
_entity_poly.pdbx_strand_id
1 'polypeptide(L)'
;MTLSPYLQEVAKRRTFAIISHPDAGKTTITEKVLLFGQAIQTAGTVKGRGSSQHAKSDWMEMEKQRGISITTSVMQFPYHDCLVNLLDTPGHEDFSEDTYRTLTAVDCCLMVIDAAKGVEDRTRKLMEVTRLRDTPILTFMNKLDRDIRDPMELLDEVENELKIGCAPITWPIGCGKLFKGVYHLYKDETYLYQTGKGHTIQEVRIVKGLNNPDLDAAVGEDLAQQLRDELELVQGASNEFDEELFLAGEITPVFFGTALGNFGVDHMLDGLVAWAPAPMPRQTDTRTVEASEEKFTGFVFKIQANMDPKHRDRVAFMRVVSGKYEKGMKLRQVRTGKDVVISDALTFMAGDRSHVEEAYPGDILGLHNHGTIQIGDTFTQGEMMKFTGIPNFAPELFRRIRLKDPLKQKQLLKGLVQLSEEGAVQVFRPISNNDLIVGAVGVLQFDVVVARLKSEYNVEAIYESVNVATARWVESADAKKFEEFKRKNETQLALDGGDNLTYIAPTMVNLNLTQERYPDVQFRKTREH
;
A
#
# COMPACT_ATOMS: atom_id res chain seq x y z
N MET A 1 -13.44 10.17 31.67
CA MET A 1 -12.46 9.28 32.33
C MET A 1 -11.13 9.48 31.63
N THR A 2 -10.05 9.70 32.35
CA THR A 2 -8.70 9.79 31.78
C THR A 2 -8.31 8.42 31.21
N LEU A 3 -7.97 8.35 29.92
CA LEU A 3 -7.47 7.13 29.27
C LEU A 3 -6.23 6.62 30.02
N SER A 4 -6.07 5.29 30.13
CA SER A 4 -4.85 4.70 30.68
C SER A 4 -3.64 5.06 29.80
N PRO A 5 -2.40 5.06 30.32
CA PRO A 5 -1.21 5.37 29.52
C PRO A 5 -1.11 4.54 28.24
N TYR A 6 -1.51 3.26 28.30
CA TYR A 6 -1.57 2.37 27.14
C TYR A 6 -2.59 2.86 26.08
N LEU A 7 -3.83 3.14 26.50
CA LEU A 7 -4.87 3.59 25.56
C LEU A 7 -4.58 5.00 25.00
N GLN A 8 -3.87 5.85 25.74
CA GLN A 8 -3.37 7.12 25.21
C GLN A 8 -2.38 6.89 24.07
N GLU A 9 -1.46 5.94 24.21
CA GLU A 9 -0.54 5.59 23.14
C GLU A 9 -1.28 5.01 21.93
N VAL A 10 -2.25 4.13 22.12
CA VAL A 10 -3.07 3.60 21.02
C VAL A 10 -3.81 4.73 20.28
N ALA A 11 -4.44 5.65 21.02
CA ALA A 11 -5.25 6.73 20.45
C ALA A 11 -4.43 7.75 19.62
N LYS A 12 -3.13 7.90 19.87
CA LYS A 12 -2.25 8.83 19.13
C LYS A 12 -1.85 8.33 17.75
N ARG A 13 -2.02 7.03 17.45
CA ARG A 13 -1.48 6.43 16.23
C ARG A 13 -2.42 6.57 15.06
N ARG A 14 -1.87 6.90 13.90
CA ARG A 14 -2.58 6.96 12.60
C ARG A 14 -1.78 6.16 11.60
N THR A 15 -2.33 5.06 11.10
CA THR A 15 -1.63 4.21 10.14
C THR A 15 -2.36 4.19 8.81
N PHE A 16 -1.73 4.74 7.79
CA PHE A 16 -2.37 4.94 6.48
C PHE A 16 -1.47 4.58 5.31
N ALA A 17 -2.08 4.28 4.17
CA ALA A 17 -1.38 4.08 2.91
C ALA A 17 -1.70 5.21 1.92
N ILE A 18 -0.78 5.50 1.01
CA ILE A 18 -1.08 6.36 -0.14
C ILE A 18 -1.37 5.48 -1.35
N ILE A 19 -2.48 5.73 -2.02
CA ILE A 19 -2.94 5.02 -3.22
C ILE A 19 -3.12 6.01 -4.37
N SER A 20 -2.68 5.64 -5.56
CA SER A 20 -2.85 6.49 -6.74
C SER A 20 -2.61 5.72 -8.03
N HIS A 21 -3.02 6.31 -9.16
CA HIS A 21 -2.49 5.93 -10.46
C HIS A 21 -0.98 6.26 -10.57
N PRO A 22 -0.19 5.55 -11.40
CA PRO A 22 1.13 5.99 -11.80
C PRO A 22 1.19 7.48 -12.14
N ASP A 23 2.28 8.14 -11.75
CA ASP A 23 2.55 9.55 -12.02
C ASP A 23 1.56 10.57 -11.42
N ALA A 24 0.54 10.17 -10.65
CA ALA A 24 -0.38 11.10 -9.97
C ALA A 24 0.32 11.98 -8.91
N GLY A 25 1.50 11.56 -8.44
CA GLY A 25 2.36 12.33 -7.53
C GLY A 25 2.52 11.74 -6.13
N LYS A 26 2.21 10.45 -5.93
CA LYS A 26 2.41 9.69 -4.68
C LYS A 26 3.79 9.94 -4.03
N THR A 27 4.87 9.70 -4.76
CA THR A 27 6.23 9.86 -4.22
C THR A 27 6.51 11.32 -3.82
N THR A 28 6.00 12.28 -4.58
CA THR A 28 6.15 13.71 -4.27
C THR A 28 5.41 14.09 -3.00
N ILE A 29 4.15 13.65 -2.82
CA ILE A 29 3.39 13.95 -1.61
C ILE A 29 4.00 13.25 -0.38
N THR A 30 4.50 12.02 -0.54
CA THR A 30 5.24 11.29 0.51
C THR A 30 6.41 12.10 1.03
N GLU A 31 7.24 12.67 0.16
CA GLU A 31 8.37 13.52 0.59
C GLU A 31 7.90 14.77 1.32
N LYS A 32 6.78 15.39 0.92
CA LYS A 32 6.24 16.57 1.61
C LYS A 32 5.69 16.23 2.98
N VAL A 33 5.00 15.11 3.09
CA VAL A 33 4.49 14.61 4.37
C VAL A 33 5.63 14.36 5.36
N LEU A 34 6.74 13.77 4.91
CA LEU A 34 7.94 13.61 5.75
C LEU A 34 8.58 14.94 6.16
N LEU A 35 8.53 15.96 5.29
CA LEU A 35 9.03 17.30 5.62
C LEU A 35 8.22 17.91 6.77
N PHE A 36 6.89 17.78 6.73
CA PHE A 36 6.00 18.24 7.80
C PHE A 36 6.20 17.46 9.11
N GLY A 37 6.50 16.17 9.02
CA GLY A 37 6.88 15.36 10.18
C GLY A 37 8.27 15.63 10.74
N GLN A 38 9.00 16.62 10.20
CA GLN A 38 10.41 16.92 10.52
C GLN A 38 11.35 15.72 10.35
N ALA A 39 10.91 14.68 9.64
CA ALA A 39 11.68 13.48 9.34
C ALA A 39 12.78 13.75 8.30
N ILE A 40 12.63 14.82 7.51
CA ILE A 40 13.65 15.33 6.60
C ILE A 40 13.79 16.86 6.77
N GLN A 41 15.02 17.39 6.67
CA GLN A 41 15.26 18.84 6.78
C GLN A 41 14.97 19.61 5.49
N THR A 42 14.97 18.94 4.33
CA THR A 42 14.62 19.52 3.03
C THR A 42 13.98 18.44 2.16
N ALA A 43 12.88 18.77 1.49
CA ALA A 43 12.23 17.83 0.58
C ALA A 43 13.03 17.71 -0.73
N GLY A 44 13.20 16.48 -1.22
CA GLY A 44 13.72 16.22 -2.55
C GLY A 44 12.74 16.66 -3.64
N THR A 45 13.21 16.71 -4.88
CA THR A 45 12.37 16.84 -6.07
C THR A 45 12.42 15.54 -6.85
N VAL A 46 11.28 14.86 -6.98
CA VAL A 46 11.13 13.68 -7.83
C VAL A 46 11.12 14.12 -9.30
N LYS A 47 12.33 14.18 -9.89
CA LYS A 47 12.72 14.35 -11.30
C LYS A 47 12.08 15.47 -12.15
N GLY A 48 12.93 16.42 -12.52
CA GLY A 48 13.13 16.80 -13.93
C GLY A 48 14.50 16.28 -14.40
N ARG A 49 14.63 15.82 -15.66
CA ARG A 49 15.89 15.42 -16.31
C ARG A 49 16.99 16.48 -16.05
N GLY A 50 17.85 16.30 -15.04
CA GLY A 50 18.95 17.23 -14.75
C GLY A 50 19.20 17.59 -13.28
N SER A 51 18.36 17.18 -12.33
CA SER A 51 18.66 17.35 -10.89
C SER A 51 19.42 16.14 -10.32
N SER A 52 20.47 16.39 -9.54
CA SER A 52 21.45 15.40 -9.08
C SER A 52 21.09 14.67 -7.77
N GLN A 53 19.90 14.90 -7.22
CA GLN A 53 19.43 14.26 -5.99
C GLN A 53 18.25 13.34 -6.28
N HIS A 54 18.41 12.05 -5.96
CA HIS A 54 17.36 11.03 -6.06
C HIS A 54 16.49 11.03 -4.79
N ALA A 55 15.21 10.69 -4.92
CA ALA A 55 14.28 10.55 -3.79
C ALA A 55 14.80 9.51 -2.79
N LYS A 56 14.64 9.77 -1.48
CA LYS A 56 15.07 8.83 -0.43
C LYS A 56 14.29 7.51 -0.45
N SER A 57 13.06 7.52 -0.99
CA SER A 57 12.17 6.36 -1.08
C SER A 57 12.55 5.36 -2.18
N ASP A 58 13.28 5.80 -3.21
CA ASP A 58 13.67 4.93 -4.34
C ASP A 58 14.99 4.24 -3.99
N TRP A 59 14.92 2.97 -3.64
CA TRP A 59 16.03 2.22 -3.07
C TRP A 59 16.82 1.47 -4.14
N MET A 60 16.13 0.82 -5.08
CA MET A 60 16.78 0.03 -6.14
C MET A 60 17.31 0.91 -7.27
N GLU A 61 18.45 0.51 -7.84
CA GLU A 61 19.00 1.18 -9.03
C GLU A 61 18.01 1.14 -10.20
N MET A 62 17.22 0.08 -10.32
CA MET A 62 16.14 -0.02 -11.30
C MET A 62 14.99 0.98 -11.05
N GLU A 63 14.59 1.21 -9.78
CA GLU A 63 13.61 2.24 -9.40
C GLU A 63 14.14 3.62 -9.81
N LYS A 64 15.40 3.92 -9.48
CA LYS A 64 16.06 5.19 -9.83
C LYS A 64 16.21 5.39 -11.33
N GLN A 65 16.58 4.34 -12.08
CA GLN A 65 16.76 4.40 -13.53
C GLN A 65 15.42 4.60 -14.25
N ARG A 66 14.40 3.80 -13.90
CA ARG A 66 13.09 3.84 -14.56
C ARG A 66 12.16 4.93 -14.01
N GLY A 67 12.43 5.48 -12.83
CA GLY A 67 11.61 6.50 -12.19
C GLY A 67 10.27 5.98 -11.68
N ILE A 68 10.22 4.72 -11.26
CA ILE A 68 9.02 4.05 -10.75
C ILE A 68 9.29 3.50 -9.35
N SER A 69 8.28 3.51 -8.48
CA SER A 69 8.35 2.83 -7.17
C SER A 69 7.93 1.37 -7.32
N ILE A 70 8.81 0.44 -6.94
CA ILE A 70 8.63 -1.01 -7.09
C ILE A 70 8.31 -1.67 -5.75
N THR A 71 8.84 -1.16 -4.63
CA THR A 71 8.66 -1.74 -3.29
C THR A 71 7.91 -0.82 -2.34
N THR A 72 7.08 -1.40 -1.46
CA THR A 72 6.41 -0.63 -0.40
C THR A 72 7.44 -0.12 0.61
N SER A 73 7.42 1.17 0.97
CA SER A 73 8.23 1.70 2.07
C SER A 73 7.38 1.99 3.30
N VAL A 74 7.90 1.72 4.49
CA VAL A 74 7.24 2.03 5.76
C VAL A 74 8.00 3.17 6.43
N MET A 75 7.28 4.20 6.85
CA MET A 75 7.86 5.39 7.46
C MET A 75 7.00 5.84 8.65
N GLN A 76 7.64 6.02 9.80
CA GLN A 76 7.02 6.57 10.99
C GLN A 76 7.56 7.99 11.26
N PHE A 77 6.66 8.92 11.58
CA PHE A 77 7.01 10.29 11.95
C PHE A 77 5.95 10.91 12.88
N PRO A 78 6.33 11.82 13.78
CA PRO A 78 5.38 12.58 14.59
C PRO A 78 4.76 13.71 13.76
N TYR A 79 3.47 14.00 13.97
CA TYR A 79 2.80 15.18 13.43
C TYR A 79 1.72 15.64 14.41
N HIS A 80 1.83 16.89 14.88
CA HIS A 80 1.10 17.40 16.05
C HIS A 80 1.23 16.44 17.25
N ASP A 81 0.13 16.09 17.90
CA ASP A 81 0.08 15.17 19.04
C ASP A 81 -0.04 13.69 18.63
N CYS A 82 0.08 13.39 17.34
CA CYS A 82 -0.08 12.05 16.77
C CYS A 82 1.23 11.45 16.26
N LEU A 83 1.27 10.11 16.24
CA LEU A 83 2.33 9.33 15.63
C LEU A 83 1.81 8.69 14.35
N VAL A 84 2.34 9.13 13.22
CA VAL A 84 1.84 8.74 11.90
C VAL A 84 2.73 7.64 11.33
N ASN A 85 2.11 6.54 10.91
CA ASN A 85 2.71 5.43 10.19
C ASN A 85 2.24 5.47 8.74
N LEU A 86 3.13 5.82 7.83
CA LEU A 86 2.90 5.89 6.40
C LEU A 86 3.44 4.63 5.71
N LEU A 87 2.55 3.96 4.96
CA LEU A 87 2.90 2.86 4.07
C LEU A 87 2.78 3.33 2.62
N ASP A 88 3.93 3.55 1.99
CA ASP A 88 4.01 4.04 0.61
C ASP A 88 3.91 2.86 -0.37
N THR A 89 2.79 2.73 -1.09
CA THR A 89 2.51 1.57 -1.96
C THR A 89 3.18 1.69 -3.33
N PRO A 90 3.57 0.60 -4.03
CA PRO A 90 4.06 0.67 -5.40
C PRO A 90 3.03 1.28 -6.36
N GLY A 91 3.47 2.24 -7.18
CA GLY A 91 2.56 2.95 -8.10
C GLY A 91 2.28 2.20 -9.40
N HIS A 92 3.18 1.30 -9.82
CA HIS A 92 3.10 0.63 -11.12
C HIS A 92 2.17 -0.60 -11.08
N GLU A 93 1.35 -0.79 -12.12
CA GLU A 93 0.31 -1.84 -12.19
C GLU A 93 0.88 -3.25 -11.94
N ASP A 94 2.06 -3.54 -12.48
CA ASP A 94 2.72 -4.83 -12.32
C ASP A 94 3.09 -5.21 -10.87
N PHE A 95 3.03 -4.29 -9.90
CA PHE A 95 3.31 -4.56 -8.48
C PHE A 95 2.05 -4.49 -7.61
N SER A 96 0.91 -4.89 -8.18
CA SER A 96 -0.39 -4.88 -7.52
C SER A 96 -0.46 -5.69 -6.23
N GLU A 97 0.20 -6.84 -6.19
CA GLU A 97 0.07 -7.78 -5.07
C GLU A 97 0.62 -7.19 -3.76
N ASP A 98 1.79 -6.54 -3.82
CA ASP A 98 2.39 -5.88 -2.66
C ASP A 98 1.55 -4.69 -2.19
N THR A 99 0.94 -3.98 -3.15
CA THR A 99 0.01 -2.89 -2.86
C THR A 99 -1.20 -3.42 -2.07
N TYR A 100 -1.85 -4.48 -2.56
CA TYR A 100 -3.05 -5.02 -1.92
C TYR A 100 -2.76 -5.61 -0.54
N ARG A 101 -1.62 -6.30 -0.36
CA ARG A 101 -1.19 -6.77 0.97
C ARG A 101 -0.91 -5.61 1.92
N THR A 102 -0.29 -4.54 1.44
CA THR A 102 -0.02 -3.35 2.25
C THR A 102 -1.31 -2.69 2.73
N LEU A 103 -2.35 -2.65 1.88
CA LEU A 103 -3.66 -2.14 2.27
C LEU A 103 -4.31 -2.94 3.40
N THR A 104 -3.86 -4.18 3.65
CA THR A 104 -4.37 -4.96 4.79
C THR A 104 -3.84 -4.50 6.15
N ALA A 105 -2.73 -3.74 6.17
CA ALA A 105 -2.04 -3.30 7.38
C ALA A 105 -2.38 -1.87 7.81
N VAL A 106 -3.19 -1.16 7.02
CA VAL A 106 -3.58 0.23 7.27
C VAL A 106 -5.02 0.34 7.74
N ASP A 107 -5.30 1.41 8.46
CA ASP A 107 -6.63 1.72 8.98
C ASP A 107 -7.32 2.81 8.14
N CYS A 108 -6.57 3.50 7.27
CA CYS A 108 -7.06 4.55 6.39
C CYS A 108 -6.21 4.62 5.11
N CYS A 109 -6.73 5.23 4.06
CA CYS A 109 -6.02 5.49 2.81
C CYS A 109 -6.06 6.97 2.42
N LEU A 110 -4.98 7.47 1.82
CA LEU A 110 -4.93 8.74 1.10
C LEU A 110 -4.91 8.44 -0.39
N MET A 111 -5.99 8.76 -1.08
CA MET A 111 -6.08 8.69 -2.53
C MET A 111 -5.57 9.98 -3.17
N VAL A 112 -4.56 9.86 -4.04
CA VAL A 112 -4.01 11.00 -4.78
C VAL A 112 -4.47 10.92 -6.22
N ILE A 113 -5.12 11.98 -6.69
CA ILE A 113 -5.65 12.11 -8.05
C ILE A 113 -4.91 13.22 -8.78
N ASP A 114 -4.52 12.97 -10.04
CA ASP A 114 -4.04 14.02 -10.93
C ASP A 114 -5.25 14.84 -11.43
N ALA A 115 -5.41 16.07 -10.96
CA ALA A 115 -6.55 16.91 -11.32
C ALA A 115 -6.61 17.25 -12.83
N ALA A 116 -5.50 17.10 -13.57
CA ALA A 116 -5.52 17.26 -15.02
C ALA A 116 -6.14 16.05 -15.75
N LYS A 117 -6.21 14.89 -15.09
CA LYS A 117 -6.70 13.65 -15.69
C LYS A 117 -8.02 13.16 -15.10
N GLY A 118 -8.20 13.29 -13.79
CA GLY A 118 -9.33 12.69 -13.08
C GLY A 118 -9.06 11.23 -12.69
N VAL A 119 -10.10 10.40 -12.74
CA VAL A 119 -10.07 9.02 -12.26
C VAL A 119 -9.52 8.10 -13.36
N GLU A 120 -8.36 7.50 -13.08
CA GLU A 120 -7.69 6.57 -13.98
C GLU A 120 -7.93 5.09 -13.58
N ASP A 121 -7.67 4.14 -14.48
CA ASP A 121 -7.98 2.71 -14.30
C ASP A 121 -7.43 2.12 -12.99
N ARG A 122 -6.20 2.51 -12.64
CA ARG A 122 -5.57 2.06 -11.40
C ARG A 122 -6.31 2.55 -10.16
N THR A 123 -6.79 3.79 -10.18
CA THR A 123 -7.57 4.38 -9.10
C THR A 123 -8.84 3.57 -8.88
N ARG A 124 -9.54 3.19 -9.96
CA ARG A 124 -10.73 2.32 -9.90
C ARG A 124 -10.41 0.96 -9.26
N LYS A 125 -9.34 0.28 -9.70
CA LYS A 125 -8.92 -1.02 -9.15
C LYS A 125 -8.52 -0.93 -7.66
N LEU A 126 -7.80 0.12 -7.26
CA LEU A 126 -7.42 0.32 -5.86
C LEU A 126 -8.62 0.59 -4.97
N MET A 127 -9.61 1.33 -5.49
CA MET A 127 -10.88 1.58 -4.81
C MET A 127 -11.71 0.30 -4.60
N GLU A 128 -11.71 -0.62 -5.56
CA GLU A 128 -12.36 -1.92 -5.34
C GLU A 128 -11.72 -2.68 -4.18
N VAL A 129 -10.40 -2.59 -4.01
CA VAL A 129 -9.69 -3.28 -2.92
C VAL A 129 -9.90 -2.61 -1.57
N THR A 130 -9.94 -1.27 -1.51
CA THR A 130 -10.23 -0.55 -0.25
C THR A 130 -11.67 -0.79 0.22
N ARG A 131 -12.63 -0.89 -0.70
CA ARG A 131 -14.03 -1.23 -0.37
C ARG A 131 -14.21 -2.63 0.20
N LEU A 132 -13.32 -3.59 -0.06
CA LEU A 132 -13.43 -4.93 0.55
C LEU A 132 -13.28 -4.91 2.08
N ARG A 133 -12.84 -3.78 2.64
CA ARG A 133 -12.56 -3.61 4.06
C ARG A 133 -13.19 -2.35 4.65
N ASP A 134 -14.07 -1.69 3.88
CA ASP A 134 -14.68 -0.41 4.25
C ASP A 134 -13.64 0.61 4.75
N THR A 135 -12.44 0.60 4.16
CA THR A 135 -11.33 1.44 4.62
C THR A 135 -11.63 2.92 4.31
N PRO A 136 -11.63 3.82 5.31
CA PRO A 136 -11.83 5.26 5.09
C PRO A 136 -10.77 5.85 4.16
N ILE A 137 -11.20 6.76 3.27
CA ILE A 137 -10.34 7.35 2.24
C ILE A 137 -10.41 8.87 2.31
N LEU A 138 -9.24 9.52 2.37
CA LEU A 138 -9.09 10.95 2.07
C LEU A 138 -8.71 11.11 0.61
N THR A 139 -9.20 12.16 -0.06
CA THR A 139 -8.84 12.46 -1.45
C THR A 139 -8.01 13.72 -1.54
N PHE A 140 -6.88 13.67 -2.24
CA PHE A 140 -6.05 14.83 -2.56
C PHE A 140 -5.96 15.02 -4.07
N MET A 141 -6.59 16.08 -4.57
CA MET A 141 -6.54 16.56 -5.94
C MET A 141 -5.24 17.34 -6.16
N ASN A 142 -4.28 16.69 -6.81
CA ASN A 142 -2.92 17.16 -6.98
C ASN A 142 -2.73 17.89 -8.31
N LYS A 143 -1.58 18.58 -8.43
CA LYS A 143 -1.09 19.27 -9.63
C LYS A 143 -1.88 20.52 -10.04
N LEU A 144 -2.40 21.27 -9.08
CA LEU A 144 -3.00 22.59 -9.33
C LEU A 144 -2.03 23.63 -9.93
N ASP A 145 -0.72 23.37 -9.89
CA ASP A 145 0.30 24.14 -10.61
C ASP A 145 0.25 23.95 -12.14
N ARG A 146 -0.63 23.06 -12.64
CA ARG A 146 -0.89 22.81 -14.05
C ARG A 146 -2.32 23.17 -14.41
N ASP A 147 -2.60 23.25 -15.71
CA ASP A 147 -3.98 23.35 -16.19
C ASP A 147 -4.68 22.04 -15.86
N ILE A 148 -5.82 22.14 -15.17
CA ILE A 148 -6.60 21.00 -14.68
C ILE A 148 -7.96 20.96 -15.36
N ARG A 149 -8.69 19.87 -15.14
CA ARG A 149 -10.12 19.80 -15.45
C ARG A 149 -10.91 20.62 -14.45
N ASP A 150 -12.18 20.86 -14.78
CA ASP A 150 -13.08 21.57 -13.88
C ASP A 150 -13.21 20.82 -12.52
N PRO A 151 -13.03 21.51 -11.37
CA PRO A 151 -13.13 20.87 -10.06
C PRO A 151 -14.46 20.19 -9.78
N MET A 152 -15.59 20.71 -10.30
CA MET A 152 -16.90 20.10 -10.10
C MET A 152 -17.02 18.82 -10.93
N GLU A 153 -16.59 18.84 -12.20
CA GLU A 153 -16.50 17.62 -13.01
C GLU A 153 -15.61 16.53 -12.36
N LEU A 154 -14.52 16.93 -11.69
CA LEU A 154 -13.64 16.01 -10.98
C LEU A 154 -14.33 15.35 -9.77
N LEU A 155 -15.15 16.10 -9.03
CA LEU A 155 -15.96 15.52 -7.95
C LEU A 155 -16.98 14.53 -8.52
N ASP A 156 -17.73 14.94 -9.55
CA ASP A 156 -18.74 14.10 -10.19
C ASP A 156 -18.12 12.78 -10.70
N GLU A 157 -16.92 12.84 -11.27
CA GLU A 157 -16.21 11.65 -11.74
C GLU A 157 -15.80 10.74 -10.58
N VAL A 158 -15.31 11.30 -9.46
CA VAL A 158 -15.00 10.52 -8.25
C VAL A 158 -16.28 9.85 -7.72
N GLU A 159 -17.39 10.58 -7.60
CA GLU A 159 -18.63 9.99 -7.11
C GLU A 159 -19.18 8.90 -8.03
N ASN A 160 -19.20 9.18 -9.34
CA ASN A 160 -19.80 8.27 -10.31
C ASN A 160 -18.96 7.02 -10.56
N GLU A 161 -17.66 7.15 -10.66
CA GLU A 161 -16.79 6.01 -10.96
C GLU A 161 -16.33 5.28 -9.71
N LEU A 162 -16.02 6.04 -8.65
CA LEU A 162 -15.51 5.51 -7.40
C LEU A 162 -16.59 5.35 -6.33
N LYS A 163 -17.87 5.54 -6.67
CA LYS A 163 -19.05 5.17 -5.84
C LYS A 163 -18.88 5.57 -4.36
N ILE A 164 -18.39 6.77 -4.13
CA ILE A 164 -18.10 7.35 -2.82
C ILE A 164 -18.46 8.84 -2.88
N GLY A 165 -19.20 9.36 -1.90
CA GLY A 165 -19.60 10.77 -1.89
C GLY A 165 -18.39 11.69 -1.70
N CYS A 166 -18.36 12.82 -2.38
CA CYS A 166 -17.33 13.83 -2.19
C CYS A 166 -17.79 14.88 -1.18
N ALA A 167 -16.93 15.17 -0.20
CA ALA A 167 -17.12 16.26 0.76
C ALA A 167 -15.94 17.26 0.67
N PRO A 168 -16.06 18.36 -0.08
CA PRO A 168 -14.98 19.32 -0.26
C PRO A 168 -14.60 20.00 1.06
N ILE A 169 -13.33 19.90 1.44
CA ILE A 169 -12.77 20.62 2.60
C ILE A 169 -12.09 21.91 2.17
N THR A 170 -11.33 21.84 1.07
CA THR A 170 -10.72 23.00 0.42
C THR A 170 -11.19 23.11 -1.02
N TRP A 171 -11.18 24.32 -1.56
CA TRP A 171 -11.55 24.60 -2.95
C TRP A 171 -10.46 25.40 -3.65
N PRO A 172 -10.06 25.08 -4.90
CA PRO A 172 -9.00 25.79 -5.60
C PRO A 172 -9.44 27.18 -6.06
N ILE A 173 -8.52 28.15 -6.03
CA ILE A 173 -8.71 29.48 -6.61
C ILE A 173 -7.83 29.59 -7.85
N GLY A 174 -8.45 29.43 -9.02
CA GLY A 174 -7.76 29.32 -10.30
C GLY A 174 -6.96 28.01 -10.43
N CYS A 175 -6.25 27.85 -11.55
CA CYS A 175 -5.36 26.73 -11.80
C CYS A 175 -4.18 27.11 -12.69
N GLY A 176 -3.19 26.23 -12.81
CA GLY A 176 -2.02 26.44 -13.66
C GLY A 176 -1.28 27.70 -13.29
N LYS A 177 -1.10 28.59 -14.28
CA LYS A 177 -0.45 29.89 -14.07
C LYS A 177 -1.29 30.87 -13.23
N LEU A 178 -2.60 30.65 -13.18
CA LEU A 178 -3.56 31.47 -12.44
C LEU A 178 -3.82 30.93 -11.03
N PHE A 179 -3.22 29.81 -10.63
CA PHE A 179 -3.41 29.26 -9.30
C PHE A 179 -2.94 30.24 -8.22
N LYS A 180 -3.89 30.69 -7.38
CA LYS A 180 -3.64 31.66 -6.30
C LYS A 180 -3.66 31.06 -4.91
N GLY A 181 -4.19 29.85 -4.75
CA GLY A 181 -4.31 29.20 -3.46
C GLY A 181 -5.61 28.41 -3.32
N VAL A 182 -6.02 28.16 -2.09
CA VAL A 182 -7.24 27.43 -1.79
C VAL A 182 -8.07 28.16 -0.74
N TYR A 183 -9.38 28.07 -0.87
CA TYR A 183 -10.33 28.48 0.17
C TYR A 183 -10.70 27.27 1.03
N HIS A 184 -10.71 27.42 2.35
CA HIS A 184 -11.08 26.37 3.28
C HIS A 184 -12.52 26.57 3.76
N LEU A 185 -13.44 25.68 3.37
CA LEU A 185 -14.88 25.88 3.54
C LEU A 185 -15.27 25.98 5.03
N TYR A 186 -14.76 25.07 5.86
CA TYR A 186 -15.10 25.00 7.29
C TYR A 186 -14.38 26.03 8.17
N LYS A 187 -13.27 26.61 7.70
CA LYS A 187 -12.52 27.64 8.44
C LYS A 187 -12.89 29.06 8.00
N ASP A 188 -13.60 29.22 6.89
CA ASP A 188 -13.89 30.52 6.25
C ASP A 188 -12.61 31.34 6.02
N GLU A 189 -11.60 30.68 5.45
CA GLU A 189 -10.24 31.21 5.30
C GLU A 189 -9.64 30.87 3.93
N THR A 190 -9.06 31.86 3.25
CA THR A 190 -8.27 31.68 2.04
C THR A 190 -6.79 31.57 2.38
N TYR A 191 -6.16 30.50 1.92
CA TYR A 191 -4.72 30.28 2.01
C TYR A 191 -4.09 30.61 0.66
N LEU A 192 -3.11 31.52 0.65
CA LEU A 192 -2.49 32.01 -0.59
C LEU A 192 -1.25 31.20 -0.96
N TYR A 193 -1.18 30.77 -2.22
CA TYR A 193 -0.06 30.02 -2.78
C TYR A 193 1.07 30.93 -3.25
N GLN A 194 2.31 30.58 -2.89
CA GLN A 194 3.50 31.22 -3.43
C GLN A 194 4.31 30.26 -4.32
N THR A 195 4.47 30.63 -5.59
CA THR A 195 5.26 29.87 -6.56
C THR A 195 6.74 29.79 -6.17
N GLY A 196 7.36 28.63 -6.43
CA GLY A 196 8.82 28.43 -6.28
C GLY A 196 9.29 28.04 -4.89
N LYS A 197 8.38 27.88 -3.92
CA LYS A 197 8.69 27.52 -2.53
C LYS A 197 8.55 26.03 -2.18
N GLY A 198 8.36 25.16 -3.17
CA GLY A 198 8.07 23.73 -2.94
C GLY A 198 9.14 22.89 -2.21
N HIS A 199 10.34 23.42 -1.99
CA HIS A 199 11.42 22.72 -1.25
C HIS A 199 11.35 22.94 0.27
N THR A 200 10.55 23.90 0.74
CA THR A 200 10.38 24.25 2.16
C THR A 200 8.92 24.45 2.52
N ILE A 201 8.60 24.45 3.80
CA ILE A 201 7.28 24.89 4.28
C ILE A 201 7.14 26.40 4.00
N GLN A 202 6.05 26.79 3.34
CA GLN A 202 5.80 28.18 2.97
C GLN A 202 5.38 28.99 4.20
N GLU A 203 5.61 30.31 4.16
CA GLU A 203 5.01 31.20 5.14
C GLU A 203 3.49 31.24 4.92
N VAL A 204 2.72 30.96 5.96
CA VAL A 204 1.26 30.89 5.89
C VAL A 204 0.68 32.30 5.74
N ARG A 205 0.00 32.55 4.62
CA ARG A 205 -0.69 33.82 4.33
C ARG A 205 -2.18 33.56 4.21
N ILE A 206 -2.95 34.11 5.16
CA ILE A 206 -4.38 33.85 5.30
C ILE A 206 -5.16 35.15 5.11
N VAL A 207 -6.24 35.08 4.34
CA VAL A 207 -7.30 36.09 4.30
C VAL A 207 -8.57 35.45 4.88
N LYS A 208 -9.16 36.07 5.91
CA LYS A 208 -10.37 35.54 6.56
C LYS A 208 -11.62 36.10 5.89
N GLY A 209 -12.63 35.25 5.68
CA GLY A 209 -13.92 35.63 5.12
C GLY A 209 -13.98 35.59 3.59
N LEU A 210 -14.94 34.86 3.04
CA LEU A 210 -15.20 34.80 1.59
C LEU A 210 -15.52 36.17 0.94
N ASN A 211 -16.18 37.06 1.69
CA ASN A 211 -16.59 38.38 1.23
C ASN A 211 -15.63 39.50 1.67
N ASN A 212 -14.41 39.16 2.10
CA ASN A 212 -13.42 40.13 2.52
C ASN A 212 -12.79 40.83 1.31
N PRO A 213 -12.81 42.18 1.22
CA PRO A 213 -12.17 42.92 0.12
C PRO A 213 -10.67 42.65 -0.04
N ASP A 214 -9.99 42.24 1.03
CA ASP A 214 -8.58 41.84 0.98
C ASP A 214 -8.37 40.57 0.13
N LEU A 215 -9.41 39.74 -0.03
CA LEU A 215 -9.39 38.58 -0.91
C LEU A 215 -9.34 39.05 -2.36
N ASP A 216 -10.25 39.93 -2.76
CA ASP A 216 -10.30 40.52 -4.11
C ASP A 216 -8.97 41.20 -4.46
N ALA A 217 -8.35 41.90 -3.49
CA ALA A 217 -7.03 42.50 -3.67
C ALA A 217 -5.90 41.46 -3.84
N ALA A 218 -5.97 40.33 -3.13
CA ALA A 218 -4.94 39.30 -3.14
C ALA A 218 -5.01 38.37 -4.36
N VAL A 219 -6.22 37.95 -4.78
CA VAL A 219 -6.40 36.98 -5.87
C VAL A 219 -6.85 37.63 -7.18
N GLY A 220 -7.43 38.83 -7.12
CA GLY A 220 -8.07 39.52 -8.24
C GLY A 220 -9.59 39.37 -8.20
N GLU A 221 -10.31 40.44 -8.54
CA GLU A 221 -11.78 40.51 -8.48
C GLU A 221 -12.47 39.40 -9.30
N ASP A 222 -11.97 39.13 -10.51
CA ASP A 222 -12.53 38.07 -11.38
C ASP A 222 -12.46 36.67 -10.73
N LEU A 223 -11.30 36.31 -10.16
CA LEU A 223 -11.11 35.01 -9.50
C LEU A 223 -11.85 34.93 -8.16
N ALA A 224 -11.95 36.05 -7.44
CA ALA A 224 -12.72 36.10 -6.20
C ALA A 224 -14.22 35.92 -6.48
N GLN A 225 -14.74 36.53 -7.55
CA GLN A 225 -16.14 36.35 -7.95
C GLN A 225 -16.40 34.92 -8.44
N GLN A 226 -15.52 34.37 -9.28
CA GLN A 226 -15.61 32.98 -9.72
C GLN A 226 -15.65 32.01 -8.52
N LEU A 227 -14.79 32.21 -7.52
CA LEU A 227 -14.80 31.41 -6.29
C LEU A 227 -16.16 31.49 -5.56
N ARG A 228 -16.73 32.69 -5.42
CA ARG A 228 -18.04 32.87 -4.76
C ARG A 228 -19.14 32.13 -5.49
N ASP A 229 -19.18 32.24 -6.82
CA ASP A 229 -20.17 31.58 -7.67
C ASP A 229 -20.04 30.04 -7.60
N GLU A 230 -18.81 29.52 -7.67
CA GLU A 230 -18.54 28.08 -7.55
C GLU A 230 -18.92 27.56 -6.16
N LEU A 231 -18.59 28.27 -5.09
CA LEU A 231 -18.92 27.85 -3.73
C LEU A 231 -20.43 27.84 -3.45
N GLU A 232 -21.21 28.75 -4.06
CA GLU A 232 -22.66 28.72 -3.97
C GLU A 232 -23.22 27.42 -4.58
N LEU A 233 -22.66 26.97 -5.70
CA LEU A 233 -23.03 25.70 -6.34
C LEU A 233 -22.58 24.50 -5.50
N VAL A 234 -21.34 24.52 -5.00
CA VAL A 234 -20.78 23.42 -4.18
C VAL A 234 -21.56 23.23 -2.90
N GLN A 235 -21.93 24.32 -2.21
CA GLN A 235 -22.76 24.24 -0.99
C GLN A 235 -24.19 23.75 -1.27
N GLY A 236 -24.71 23.97 -2.48
CA GLY A 236 -26.04 23.51 -2.88
C GLY A 236 -26.09 22.06 -3.40
N ALA A 237 -24.98 21.52 -3.90
CA ALA A 237 -24.96 20.25 -4.64
C ALA A 237 -24.02 19.18 -4.06
N SER A 238 -23.00 19.57 -3.28
CA SER A 238 -22.02 18.64 -2.72
C SER A 238 -22.39 18.20 -1.31
N ASN A 239 -21.71 17.17 -0.81
CA ASN A 239 -21.95 16.64 0.53
C ASN A 239 -21.20 17.48 1.58
N GLU A 240 -21.82 17.71 2.73
CA GLU A 240 -21.10 18.16 3.92
C GLU A 240 -20.24 17.01 4.46
N PHE A 241 -19.12 17.36 5.09
CA PHE A 241 -18.25 16.37 5.72
C PHE A 241 -18.88 15.87 7.02
N ASP A 242 -19.16 14.57 7.05
CA ASP A 242 -19.62 13.82 8.20
C ASP A 242 -18.59 12.75 8.59
N GLU A 243 -18.12 12.79 9.83
CA GLU A 243 -17.07 11.90 10.32
C GLU A 243 -17.53 10.43 10.38
N GLU A 244 -18.80 10.17 10.70
CA GLU A 244 -19.33 8.80 10.76
C GLU A 244 -19.41 8.19 9.36
N LEU A 245 -19.89 8.95 8.38
CA LEU A 245 -19.92 8.50 6.97
C LEU A 245 -18.52 8.32 6.39
N PHE A 246 -17.55 9.16 6.79
CA PHE A 246 -16.16 9.00 6.40
C PHE A 246 -15.56 7.71 6.98
N LEU A 247 -15.79 7.44 8.27
CA LEU A 247 -15.33 6.22 8.94
C LEU A 247 -16.01 4.95 8.40
N ALA A 248 -17.21 5.07 7.85
CA ALA A 248 -17.90 4.00 7.14
C ALA A 248 -17.42 3.81 5.69
N GLY A 249 -16.55 4.70 5.18
CA GLY A 249 -16.06 4.66 3.80
C GLY A 249 -17.11 5.09 2.75
N GLU A 250 -18.15 5.81 3.16
CA GLU A 250 -19.24 6.27 2.30
C GLU A 250 -18.98 7.65 1.67
N ILE A 251 -18.25 8.51 2.38
CA ILE A 251 -17.80 9.81 1.87
C ILE A 251 -16.27 9.96 2.01
N THR A 252 -15.69 10.80 1.16
CA THR A 252 -14.27 11.19 1.22
C THR A 252 -14.11 12.70 1.37
N PRO A 253 -13.34 13.19 2.36
CA PRO A 253 -12.95 14.58 2.41
C PRO A 253 -12.00 14.89 1.25
N VAL A 254 -12.36 15.87 0.42
CA VAL A 254 -11.59 16.25 -0.76
C VAL A 254 -10.77 17.50 -0.47
N PHE A 255 -9.46 17.38 -0.67
CA PHE A 255 -8.49 18.44 -0.55
C PHE A 255 -7.90 18.74 -1.92
N PHE A 256 -7.77 20.03 -2.23
CA PHE A 256 -7.13 20.53 -3.44
C PHE A 256 -5.75 21.09 -3.09
N GLY A 257 -4.72 20.79 -3.90
CA GLY A 257 -3.38 21.32 -3.67
C GLY A 257 -2.33 20.98 -4.74
N THR A 258 -1.09 21.32 -4.44
CA THR A 258 0.07 20.92 -5.25
C THR A 258 1.17 20.37 -4.35
N ALA A 259 1.41 19.06 -4.46
CA ALA A 259 2.50 18.42 -3.75
C ALA A 259 3.87 18.94 -4.24
N LEU A 260 4.01 19.26 -5.52
CA LEU A 260 5.25 19.83 -6.07
C LEU A 260 5.53 21.21 -5.46
N GLY A 261 4.49 22.05 -5.36
CA GLY A 261 4.56 23.36 -4.73
C GLY A 261 4.59 23.32 -3.19
N ASN A 262 4.47 22.14 -2.56
CA ASN A 262 4.32 21.99 -1.12
C ASN A 262 3.18 22.84 -0.54
N PHE A 263 1.99 22.74 -1.15
CA PHE A 263 0.83 23.56 -0.81
C PHE A 263 -0.44 22.71 -0.71
N GLY A 264 -1.20 22.87 0.38
CA GLY A 264 -2.41 22.10 0.70
C GLY A 264 -2.14 20.72 1.33
N VAL A 265 -0.87 20.30 1.42
CA VAL A 265 -0.46 19.03 2.04
C VAL A 265 -0.68 19.06 3.55
N ASP A 266 -0.44 20.20 4.18
CA ASP A 266 -0.69 20.47 5.60
C ASP A 266 -2.18 20.37 5.94
N HIS A 267 -3.08 20.93 5.13
CA HIS A 267 -4.52 20.81 5.36
C HIS A 267 -4.99 19.35 5.31
N MET A 268 -4.47 18.58 4.36
CA MET A 268 -4.74 17.15 4.27
C MET A 268 -4.19 16.40 5.49
N LEU A 269 -2.98 16.74 5.96
CA LEU A 269 -2.39 16.12 7.15
C LEU A 269 -3.13 16.49 8.45
N ASP A 270 -3.59 17.74 8.57
CA ASP A 270 -4.45 18.17 9.67
C ASP A 270 -5.75 17.35 9.68
N GLY A 271 -6.39 17.19 8.52
CA GLY A 271 -7.58 16.34 8.36
C GLY A 271 -7.31 14.87 8.66
N LEU A 272 -6.17 14.33 8.22
CA LEU A 272 -5.75 12.96 8.50
C LEU A 272 -5.61 12.73 10.02
N VAL A 273 -4.93 13.63 10.74
CA VAL A 273 -4.74 13.46 12.18
C VAL A 273 -6.05 13.67 12.96
N ALA A 274 -6.89 14.61 12.51
CA ALA A 274 -8.17 14.89 13.13
C ALA A 274 -9.17 13.75 12.99
N TRP A 275 -9.34 13.21 11.78
CA TRP A 275 -10.48 12.32 11.46
C TRP A 275 -10.11 10.88 11.20
N ALA A 276 -8.89 10.58 10.75
CA ALA A 276 -8.54 9.19 10.43
C ALA A 276 -8.58 8.33 11.71
N PRO A 277 -9.01 7.06 11.60
CA PRO A 277 -9.19 6.21 12.76
C PRO A 277 -7.87 5.93 13.48
N ALA A 278 -7.97 5.78 14.79
CA ALA A 278 -6.98 5.05 15.58
C ALA A 278 -6.93 3.57 15.13
N PRO A 279 -5.96 2.76 15.58
CA PRO A 279 -5.85 1.35 15.20
C PRO A 279 -7.19 0.60 15.30
N MET A 280 -7.68 0.10 14.18
CA MET A 280 -9.01 -0.54 14.11
C MET A 280 -8.96 -2.01 14.50
N PRO A 281 -10.10 -2.58 14.95
CA PRO A 281 -10.21 -4.01 15.25
C PRO A 281 -9.94 -4.87 14.01
N ARG A 282 -9.41 -6.07 14.22
CA ARG A 282 -9.11 -7.00 13.12
C ARG A 282 -9.78 -8.35 13.33
N GLN A 283 -10.32 -8.90 12.24
CA GLN A 283 -10.97 -10.20 12.24
C GLN A 283 -9.94 -11.34 12.23
N THR A 284 -10.26 -12.41 12.94
CA THR A 284 -9.53 -13.67 12.92
C THR A 284 -10.46 -14.82 12.57
N ASP A 285 -9.92 -16.03 12.44
CA ASP A 285 -10.67 -17.27 12.30
C ASP A 285 -11.50 -17.65 13.54
N THR A 286 -11.30 -16.99 14.68
CA THR A 286 -11.98 -17.31 15.95
C THR A 286 -12.85 -16.18 16.49
N ARG A 287 -12.33 -14.95 16.49
CA ARG A 287 -13.00 -13.75 17.05
C ARG A 287 -12.46 -12.46 16.46
N THR A 288 -13.11 -11.35 16.76
CA THR A 288 -12.53 -10.01 16.54
C THR A 288 -11.52 -9.68 17.64
N VAL A 289 -10.40 -9.07 17.26
CA VAL A 289 -9.35 -8.60 18.18
C VAL A 289 -9.38 -7.08 18.22
N GLU A 290 -9.56 -6.55 19.43
CA GLU A 290 -9.67 -5.12 19.70
C GLU A 290 -8.28 -4.53 19.99
N ALA A 291 -8.01 -3.33 19.47
CA ALA A 291 -6.74 -2.64 19.71
C ALA A 291 -6.52 -2.25 21.19
N SER A 292 -7.59 -2.21 21.99
CA SER A 292 -7.52 -1.95 23.43
C SER A 292 -7.09 -3.16 24.26
N GLU A 293 -6.98 -4.37 23.70
CA GLU A 293 -6.58 -5.55 24.45
C GLU A 293 -5.12 -5.47 24.93
N GLU A 294 -4.84 -5.95 26.14
CA GLU A 294 -3.50 -5.87 26.74
C GLU A 294 -2.51 -6.88 26.15
N LYS A 295 -3.00 -8.02 25.62
CA LYS A 295 -2.15 -9.09 25.11
C LYS A 295 -1.65 -8.77 23.71
N PHE A 296 -0.35 -8.99 23.50
CA PHE A 296 0.27 -8.73 22.21
C PHE A 296 -0.29 -9.65 21.13
N THR A 297 -0.73 -9.04 20.04
CA THR A 297 -1.06 -9.73 18.80
C THR A 297 -0.58 -8.92 17.60
N GLY A 298 -0.14 -9.63 16.56
CA GLY A 298 0.24 -9.01 15.29
C GLY A 298 0.31 -10.01 14.16
N PHE A 299 0.28 -9.51 12.92
CA PHE A 299 0.38 -10.34 11.72
C PHE A 299 1.39 -9.78 10.73
N VAL A 300 2.07 -10.68 10.02
CA VAL A 300 3.01 -10.33 8.97
C VAL A 300 2.27 -10.11 7.66
N PHE A 301 2.40 -8.94 7.06
CA PHE A 301 1.73 -8.61 5.80
C PHE A 301 2.70 -8.48 4.62
N LYS A 302 3.99 -8.28 4.91
CA LYS A 302 5.03 -8.11 3.89
C LYS A 302 6.35 -8.71 4.37
N ILE A 303 7.11 -9.26 3.43
CA ILE A 303 8.50 -9.67 3.66
C ILE A 303 9.36 -9.00 2.60
N GLN A 304 10.50 -8.47 3.02
CA GLN A 304 11.48 -7.90 2.10
C GLN A 304 12.84 -8.52 2.39
N ALA A 305 13.49 -9.05 1.35
CA ALA A 305 14.84 -9.59 1.47
C ALA A 305 15.92 -8.60 1.08
N ASN A 306 17.14 -9.00 1.45
CA ASN A 306 18.38 -8.40 1.01
C ASN A 306 18.47 -6.89 1.26
N MET A 307 17.87 -6.47 2.36
CA MET A 307 17.80 -5.08 2.78
C MET A 307 19.17 -4.54 3.22
N ASP A 308 20.10 -5.41 3.62
CA ASP A 308 21.53 -5.13 3.74
C ASP A 308 22.31 -6.06 2.78
N PRO A 309 23.02 -5.51 1.76
CA PRO A 309 23.83 -6.29 0.82
C PRO A 309 24.90 -7.17 1.49
N LYS A 310 25.38 -6.80 2.67
CA LYS A 310 26.46 -7.51 3.38
C LYS A 310 25.95 -8.74 4.14
N HIS A 311 24.76 -8.64 4.73
CA HIS A 311 24.23 -9.67 5.63
C HIS A 311 23.13 -10.52 4.97
N ARG A 312 22.60 -10.09 3.80
CA ARG A 312 21.46 -10.73 3.12
C ARG A 312 20.28 -10.93 4.08
N ASP A 313 20.07 -9.92 4.93
CA ASP A 313 19.02 -9.96 5.93
C ASP A 313 17.66 -9.82 5.28
N ARG A 314 16.69 -10.59 5.81
CA ARG A 314 15.29 -10.48 5.46
C ARG A 314 14.55 -9.89 6.65
N VAL A 315 13.61 -9.01 6.35
CA VAL A 315 12.76 -8.39 7.36
C VAL A 315 11.31 -8.68 7.02
N ALA A 316 10.61 -9.30 7.96
CA ALA A 316 9.17 -9.48 7.92
C ALA A 316 8.50 -8.29 8.61
N PHE A 317 7.68 -7.54 7.87
CA PHE A 317 6.92 -6.42 8.37
C PHE A 317 5.64 -6.93 9.01
N MET A 318 5.51 -6.68 10.30
CA MET A 318 4.41 -7.10 11.13
C MET A 318 3.60 -5.88 11.57
N ARG A 319 2.29 -5.91 11.35
CA ARG A 319 1.35 -4.95 11.91
C ARG A 319 0.99 -5.38 13.32
N VAL A 320 1.19 -4.49 14.31
CA VAL A 320 0.71 -4.69 15.68
C VAL A 320 -0.80 -4.38 15.73
N VAL A 321 -1.59 -5.32 16.24
CA VAL A 321 -3.05 -5.22 16.32
C VAL A 321 -3.51 -4.93 17.74
N SER A 322 -2.94 -5.60 18.74
CA SER A 322 -3.27 -5.38 20.15
C SER A 322 -2.05 -5.59 21.04
N GLY A 323 -2.18 -5.18 22.30
CA GLY A 323 -1.16 -5.28 23.33
C GLY A 323 0.04 -4.38 23.10
N LYS A 324 1.11 -4.64 23.85
CA LYS A 324 2.36 -3.89 23.80
C LYS A 324 3.50 -4.84 23.44
N TYR A 325 4.29 -4.46 22.44
CA TYR A 325 5.58 -5.10 22.19
C TYR A 325 6.61 -4.57 23.19
N GLU A 326 7.39 -5.47 23.78
CA GLU A 326 8.56 -5.13 24.58
C GLU A 326 9.75 -5.96 24.11
N LYS A 327 10.92 -5.32 24.05
CA LYS A 327 12.15 -5.97 23.60
C LYS A 327 12.45 -7.24 24.38
N GLY A 328 12.73 -8.32 23.67
CA GLY A 328 13.02 -9.62 24.26
C GLY A 328 11.78 -10.38 24.72
N MET A 329 10.56 -9.90 24.43
CA MET A 329 9.36 -10.64 24.75
C MET A 329 9.27 -11.96 23.96
N LYS A 330 8.64 -12.95 24.59
CA LYS A 330 8.39 -14.27 24.01
C LYS A 330 7.02 -14.28 23.33
N LEU A 331 6.99 -14.56 22.04
CA LEU A 331 5.78 -14.64 21.22
C LEU A 331 5.60 -16.05 20.65
N ARG A 332 4.35 -16.46 20.50
CA ARG A 332 3.94 -17.70 19.84
C ARG A 332 3.74 -17.43 18.35
N GLN A 333 4.52 -18.07 17.49
CA GLN A 333 4.21 -18.14 16.06
C GLN A 333 3.13 -19.20 15.85
N VAL A 334 1.90 -18.77 15.56
CA VAL A 334 0.72 -19.66 15.60
C VAL A 334 0.82 -20.79 14.58
N ARG A 335 1.24 -20.50 13.35
CA ARG A 335 1.35 -21.49 12.26
C ARG A 335 2.30 -22.65 12.60
N THR A 336 3.46 -22.34 13.18
CA THR A 336 4.47 -23.37 13.49
C THR A 336 4.28 -23.98 14.88
N GLY A 337 3.46 -23.36 15.73
CA GLY A 337 3.30 -23.76 17.12
C GLY A 337 4.62 -23.67 17.90
N LYS A 338 5.51 -22.75 17.53
CA LYS A 338 6.78 -22.52 18.24
C LYS A 338 6.75 -21.18 18.93
N ASP A 339 7.38 -21.13 20.09
CA ASP A 339 7.64 -19.88 20.78
C ASP A 339 8.98 -19.30 20.31
N VAL A 340 8.99 -18.01 20.03
CA VAL A 340 10.14 -17.26 19.53
C VAL A 340 10.36 -16.05 20.44
N VAL A 341 11.60 -15.81 20.83
CA VAL A 341 11.98 -14.61 21.56
C VAL A 341 12.35 -13.53 20.54
N ILE A 342 11.71 -12.37 20.63
CA ILE A 342 11.95 -11.26 19.70
C ILE A 342 12.85 -10.22 20.36
N SER A 343 14.17 -10.41 20.27
CA SER A 343 15.18 -9.53 20.86
C SER A 343 15.50 -8.29 20.02
N ASP A 344 15.38 -8.40 18.70
CA ASP A 344 15.84 -7.40 17.74
C ASP A 344 14.74 -7.08 16.73
N ALA A 345 13.68 -6.42 17.21
CA ALA A 345 12.71 -5.80 16.32
C ALA A 345 13.24 -4.44 15.82
N LEU A 346 12.92 -4.14 14.57
CA LEU A 346 13.24 -2.88 13.91
C LEU A 346 11.99 -2.01 13.84
N THR A 347 12.18 -0.70 13.95
CA THR A 347 11.22 0.31 13.49
C THR A 347 11.84 1.11 12.35
N PHE A 348 11.00 1.77 11.56
CA PHE A 348 11.37 2.47 10.34
C PHE A 348 11.05 3.96 10.48
N MET A 349 11.89 4.67 11.22
CA MET A 349 11.72 6.11 11.44
C MET A 349 12.37 6.88 10.29
N ALA A 350 11.60 7.70 9.58
CA ALA A 350 12.11 8.52 8.46
C ALA A 350 12.86 7.75 7.34
N GLY A 351 12.61 6.44 7.19
CA GLY A 351 13.31 5.56 6.25
C GLY A 351 14.62 4.95 6.78
N ASP A 352 15.08 5.35 7.96
CA ASP A 352 16.20 4.74 8.67
C ASP A 352 15.73 3.61 9.59
N ARG A 353 16.59 2.60 9.78
CA ARG A 353 16.30 1.47 10.67
C ARG A 353 16.84 1.77 12.06
N SER A 354 15.98 1.67 13.05
CA SER A 354 16.37 1.72 14.46
C SER A 354 15.81 0.52 15.21
N HIS A 355 16.52 0.10 16.25
CA HIS A 355 15.99 -0.89 17.17
C HIS A 355 14.86 -0.26 17.98
N VAL A 356 13.78 -1.01 18.15
CA VAL A 356 12.63 -0.56 18.92
C VAL A 356 12.61 -1.26 20.27
N GLU A 357 12.48 -0.49 21.34
CA GLU A 357 12.35 -1.01 22.70
C GLU A 357 10.89 -1.39 23.00
N GLU A 358 9.94 -0.58 22.51
CA GLU A 358 8.50 -0.77 22.71
C GLU A 358 7.69 -0.35 21.48
N ALA A 359 6.60 -1.05 21.19
CA ALA A 359 5.65 -0.66 20.15
C ALA A 359 4.21 -0.99 20.55
N TYR A 360 3.25 -0.27 19.96
CA TYR A 360 1.83 -0.32 20.32
C TYR A 360 0.99 -0.61 19.07
N PRO A 361 -0.31 -0.92 19.21
CA PRO A 361 -1.21 -1.13 18.07
C PRO A 361 -1.16 0.04 17.11
N GLY A 362 -1.14 -0.22 15.81
CA GLY A 362 -0.86 0.82 14.81
C GLY A 362 0.53 0.68 14.21
N ASP A 363 1.51 0.40 15.05
CA ASP A 363 2.91 0.39 14.64
C ASP A 363 3.24 -0.80 13.73
N ILE A 364 4.26 -0.60 12.90
CA ILE A 364 4.80 -1.61 12.00
C ILE A 364 6.19 -2.01 12.49
N LEU A 365 6.32 -3.27 12.89
CA LEU A 365 7.57 -3.87 13.37
C LEU A 365 8.26 -4.63 12.25
N GLY A 366 9.57 -4.47 12.13
CA GLY A 366 10.43 -5.30 11.28
C GLY A 366 11.05 -6.44 12.08
N LEU A 367 10.66 -7.68 11.80
CA LEU A 367 11.24 -8.88 12.42
C LEU A 367 12.28 -9.50 11.51
N HIS A 368 13.46 -9.80 12.04
CA HIS A 368 14.47 -10.56 11.29
C HIS A 368 13.93 -11.95 10.91
N ASN A 369 14.02 -12.28 9.61
CA ASN A 369 13.50 -13.53 9.07
C ASN A 369 14.63 -14.41 8.53
N HIS A 370 14.79 -15.60 9.13
CA HIS A 370 15.74 -16.61 8.64
C HIS A 370 15.07 -17.66 7.73
N GLY A 371 13.87 -17.38 7.21
CA GLY A 371 13.07 -18.29 6.37
C GLY A 371 12.00 -19.04 7.15
N THR A 372 11.79 -18.68 8.42
CA THR A 372 10.78 -19.29 9.29
C THR A 372 9.47 -18.52 9.28
N ILE A 373 9.51 -17.22 8.95
CA ILE A 373 8.36 -16.32 8.91
C ILE A 373 7.85 -16.23 7.48
N GLN A 374 6.54 -16.35 7.31
CA GLN A 374 5.82 -16.24 6.03
C GLN A 374 4.81 -15.09 6.10
N ILE A 375 4.37 -14.61 4.93
CA ILE A 375 3.25 -13.67 4.84
C ILE A 375 2.01 -14.37 5.44
N GLY A 376 1.23 -13.62 6.22
CA GLY A 376 0.08 -14.16 6.97
C GLY A 376 0.40 -14.71 8.35
N ASP A 377 1.68 -14.89 8.70
CA ASP A 377 2.03 -15.42 10.02
C ASP A 377 1.51 -14.51 11.15
N THR A 378 0.73 -15.13 12.05
CA THR A 378 0.19 -14.48 13.25
C THR A 378 1.08 -14.79 14.46
N PHE A 379 1.41 -13.75 15.21
CA PHE A 379 2.16 -13.81 16.45
C PHE A 379 1.29 -13.37 17.62
N THR A 380 1.24 -14.17 18.69
CA THR A 380 0.42 -13.90 19.89
C THR A 380 1.19 -14.18 21.18
N GLN A 381 0.61 -13.89 22.33
CA GLN A 381 1.10 -14.36 23.64
C GLN A 381 0.51 -15.72 24.07
N GLY A 382 0.21 -16.60 23.11
CA GLY A 382 -0.20 -17.99 23.35
C GLY A 382 -1.59 -18.36 22.85
N GLU A 383 -2.42 -17.38 22.48
CA GLU A 383 -3.71 -17.62 21.83
C GLU A 383 -3.50 -18.20 20.42
N MET A 384 -4.23 -19.26 20.10
CA MET A 384 -4.12 -19.96 18.82
C MET A 384 -5.20 -19.45 17.88
N MET A 385 -4.92 -18.35 17.20
CA MET A 385 -5.80 -17.70 16.22
C MET A 385 -5.00 -17.18 15.03
N LYS A 386 -5.65 -17.02 13.88
CA LYS A 386 -5.04 -16.47 12.67
C LYS A 386 -5.83 -15.28 12.17
N PHE A 387 -5.14 -14.18 11.89
CA PHE A 387 -5.75 -13.03 11.22
C PHE A 387 -6.16 -13.40 9.79
N THR A 388 -7.37 -13.02 9.40
CA THR A 388 -7.93 -13.33 8.08
C THR A 388 -7.78 -12.17 7.10
N GLY A 389 -8.11 -12.42 5.83
CA GLY A 389 -8.19 -11.38 4.81
C GLY A 389 -6.87 -10.94 4.17
N ILE A 390 -5.75 -11.63 4.39
CA ILE A 390 -4.50 -11.40 3.64
C ILE A 390 -4.57 -12.21 2.35
N PRO A 391 -4.75 -11.57 1.18
CA PRO A 391 -5.03 -12.28 -0.06
C PRO A 391 -3.76 -12.71 -0.79
N ASN A 392 -3.76 -13.93 -1.34
CA ASN A 392 -2.91 -14.32 -2.45
C ASN A 392 -3.72 -14.37 -3.75
N PHE A 393 -3.16 -13.81 -4.82
CA PHE A 393 -3.82 -13.74 -6.13
C PHE A 393 -3.24 -14.76 -7.09
N ALA A 394 -4.07 -15.47 -7.85
CA ALA A 394 -3.56 -16.30 -8.93
C ALA A 394 -2.86 -15.43 -9.99
N PRO A 395 -1.64 -15.80 -10.45
CA PRO A 395 -0.95 -15.06 -11.48
C PRO A 395 -1.67 -15.15 -12.83
N GLU A 396 -1.48 -14.14 -13.67
CA GLU A 396 -2.05 -14.08 -15.02
C GLU A 396 -1.01 -14.42 -16.10
N LEU A 397 0.27 -14.21 -15.79
CA LEU A 397 1.37 -14.41 -16.71
C LEU A 397 2.30 -15.50 -16.19
N PHE A 398 2.69 -16.42 -17.08
CA PHE A 398 3.57 -17.53 -16.73
C PHE A 398 4.76 -17.59 -17.68
N ARG A 399 5.95 -17.80 -17.12
CA ARG A 399 7.16 -18.04 -17.89
C ARG A 399 7.98 -19.16 -17.27
N ARG A 400 8.59 -19.99 -18.09
CA ARG A 400 9.60 -20.93 -17.62
C ARG A 400 10.91 -20.18 -17.42
N ILE A 401 11.56 -20.37 -16.28
CA ILE A 401 12.87 -19.79 -16.01
C ILE A 401 13.95 -20.87 -16.07
N ARG A 402 15.01 -20.62 -16.83
CA ARG A 402 16.16 -21.52 -16.96
C ARG A 402 17.47 -20.79 -16.71
N LEU A 403 18.47 -21.53 -16.25
CA LEU A 403 19.82 -21.03 -16.09
C LEU A 403 20.55 -20.92 -17.43
N LYS A 404 21.42 -19.92 -17.54
CA LYS A 404 22.49 -19.95 -18.55
C LYS A 404 23.63 -20.87 -18.15
N ASP A 405 23.94 -20.92 -16.86
CA ASP A 405 24.98 -21.76 -16.26
C ASP A 405 24.35 -22.90 -15.44
N PRO A 406 24.39 -24.17 -15.91
CA PRO A 406 23.79 -25.30 -15.21
C PRO A 406 24.33 -25.55 -13.80
N LEU A 407 25.55 -25.07 -13.47
CA LEU A 407 26.18 -25.32 -12.16
C LEU A 407 25.48 -24.59 -11.00
N LYS A 408 24.62 -23.61 -11.30
CA LYS A 408 23.96 -22.75 -10.30
C LYS A 408 22.52 -23.15 -9.94
N GLN A 409 22.09 -24.38 -10.26
CA GLN A 409 20.71 -24.85 -10.02
C GLN A 409 20.22 -24.63 -8.58
N LYS A 410 21.04 -24.97 -7.59
CA LYS A 410 20.70 -24.77 -6.17
C LYS A 410 20.54 -23.29 -5.80
N GLN A 411 21.35 -22.41 -6.40
CA GLN A 411 21.27 -20.97 -6.16
C GLN A 411 20.04 -20.36 -6.83
N LEU A 412 19.70 -20.79 -8.04
CA LEU A 412 18.45 -20.36 -8.71
C LEU A 412 17.23 -20.75 -7.88
N LEU A 413 17.13 -22.01 -7.48
CA LEU A 413 15.99 -22.48 -6.70
C LEU A 413 15.88 -21.71 -5.38
N LYS A 414 17.00 -21.52 -4.68
CA LYS A 414 17.03 -20.74 -3.44
C LYS A 414 16.59 -19.29 -3.67
N GLY A 415 17.07 -18.63 -4.72
CA GLY A 415 16.70 -17.26 -5.04
C GLY A 415 15.23 -17.13 -5.42
N LEU A 416 14.71 -18.04 -6.25
CA LEU A 416 13.30 -18.05 -6.64
C LEU A 416 12.36 -18.30 -5.48
N VAL A 417 12.66 -19.27 -4.61
CA VAL A 417 11.85 -19.52 -3.41
C VAL A 417 11.85 -18.30 -2.51
N GLN A 418 13.00 -17.65 -2.29
CA GLN A 418 13.07 -16.43 -1.47
C GLN A 418 12.30 -15.27 -2.08
N LEU A 419 12.43 -15.03 -3.39
CA LEU A 419 11.65 -14.02 -4.09
C LEU A 419 10.14 -14.34 -4.08
N SER A 420 9.78 -15.63 -4.03
CA SER A 420 8.39 -16.07 -3.87
C SER A 420 7.86 -15.83 -2.46
N GLU A 421 8.66 -16.06 -1.43
CA GLU A 421 8.33 -15.76 -0.03
C GLU A 421 8.11 -14.25 0.20
N GLU A 422 8.84 -13.40 -0.53
CA GLU A 422 8.63 -11.94 -0.54
C GLU A 422 7.34 -11.53 -1.28
N GLY A 423 6.68 -12.45 -1.98
CA GLY A 423 5.54 -12.16 -2.82
C GLY A 423 5.89 -11.26 -4.01
N ALA A 424 7.13 -11.33 -4.51
CA ALA A 424 7.56 -10.60 -5.71
C ALA A 424 7.08 -11.29 -6.99
N VAL A 425 7.01 -12.62 -6.97
CA VAL A 425 6.42 -13.51 -8.00
C VAL A 425 5.96 -14.78 -7.31
N GLN A 426 5.15 -15.60 -7.98
CA GLN A 426 4.89 -16.97 -7.52
C GLN A 426 5.75 -17.96 -8.27
N VAL A 427 6.17 -19.02 -7.59
CA VAL A 427 7.00 -20.07 -8.18
C VAL A 427 6.26 -21.38 -8.11
N PHE A 428 6.12 -22.06 -9.26
CA PHE A 428 5.49 -23.35 -9.39
C PHE A 428 6.53 -24.37 -9.86
N ARG A 429 6.58 -25.50 -9.16
CA ARG A 429 7.43 -26.66 -9.42
C ARG A 429 6.54 -27.81 -9.87
N PRO A 430 6.41 -28.08 -11.18
CA PRO A 430 5.64 -29.22 -11.67
C PRO A 430 6.14 -30.51 -11.04
N ILE A 431 5.22 -31.44 -10.75
CA ILE A 431 5.57 -32.72 -10.11
C ILE A 431 6.25 -33.66 -11.12
N SER A 432 5.85 -33.58 -12.39
CA SER A 432 6.31 -34.48 -13.44
C SER A 432 7.70 -34.15 -14.01
N ASN A 433 8.26 -32.97 -13.73
CA ASN A 433 9.54 -32.54 -14.29
C ASN A 433 10.30 -31.59 -13.35
N ASN A 434 11.49 -31.15 -13.77
CA ASN A 434 12.33 -30.22 -12.99
C ASN A 434 12.25 -28.77 -13.49
N ASP A 435 11.24 -28.44 -14.30
CA ASP A 435 11.06 -27.09 -14.79
C ASP A 435 10.66 -26.17 -13.63
N LEU A 436 11.05 -24.90 -13.73
CA LEU A 436 10.62 -23.87 -12.78
C LEU A 436 9.76 -22.88 -13.54
N ILE A 437 8.50 -22.78 -13.13
CA ILE A 437 7.53 -21.86 -13.73
C ILE A 437 7.36 -20.68 -12.77
N VAL A 438 7.58 -19.48 -13.28
CA VAL A 438 7.36 -18.24 -12.55
C VAL A 438 6.04 -17.65 -13.00
N GLY A 439 5.14 -17.40 -12.05
CA GLY A 439 3.89 -16.69 -12.24
C GLY A 439 4.00 -15.25 -11.78
N ALA A 440 3.49 -14.32 -12.58
CA ALA A 440 3.43 -12.91 -12.27
C ALA A 440 2.04 -12.35 -12.58
N VAL A 441 1.68 -11.26 -11.91
CA VAL A 441 0.51 -10.43 -12.26
C VAL A 441 0.89 -9.50 -13.43
N GLY A 442 2.11 -8.96 -13.44
CA GLY A 442 2.59 -8.03 -14.46
C GLY A 442 3.93 -8.42 -15.09
N VAL A 443 4.19 -7.91 -16.29
CA VAL A 443 5.35 -8.30 -17.10
C VAL A 443 6.67 -7.85 -16.47
N LEU A 444 6.68 -6.68 -15.84
CA LEU A 444 7.85 -6.06 -15.21
C LEU A 444 8.39 -6.86 -14.02
N GLN A 445 7.54 -7.66 -13.36
CA GLN A 445 7.99 -8.54 -12.27
C GLN A 445 9.04 -9.54 -12.76
N PHE A 446 8.93 -10.00 -14.02
CA PHE A 446 9.94 -10.88 -14.61
C PHE A 446 11.31 -10.21 -14.71
N ASP A 447 11.35 -8.95 -15.15
CA ASP A 447 12.58 -8.15 -15.25
C ASP A 447 13.22 -7.95 -13.86
N VAL A 448 12.39 -7.63 -12.86
CA VAL A 448 12.84 -7.47 -11.46
C VAL A 448 13.45 -8.76 -10.94
N VAL A 449 12.79 -9.91 -11.15
CA VAL A 449 13.30 -11.21 -10.71
C VAL A 449 14.65 -11.51 -11.35
N VAL A 450 14.85 -11.28 -12.65
CA VAL A 450 16.15 -11.52 -13.30
C VAL A 450 17.22 -10.58 -12.78
N ALA A 451 16.90 -9.31 -12.57
CA ALA A 451 17.84 -8.34 -12.02
C ALA A 451 18.23 -8.67 -10.57
N ARG A 452 17.28 -9.12 -9.74
CA ARG A 452 17.54 -9.55 -8.35
C ARG A 452 18.29 -10.87 -8.29
N LEU A 453 17.95 -11.86 -9.11
CA LEU A 453 18.72 -13.10 -9.25
C LEU A 453 20.18 -12.80 -9.61
N LYS A 454 20.43 -11.86 -10.52
CA LYS A 454 21.79 -11.47 -10.91
C LYS A 454 22.53 -10.74 -9.79
N SER A 455 21.92 -9.72 -9.19
CA SER A 455 22.57 -8.86 -8.19
C SER A 455 22.74 -9.54 -6.82
N GLU A 456 21.72 -10.25 -6.36
CA GLU A 456 21.66 -10.79 -4.98
C GLU A 456 22.22 -12.22 -4.92
N TYR A 457 21.97 -13.02 -5.97
CA TYR A 457 22.31 -14.44 -6.01
C TYR A 457 23.44 -14.78 -7.00
N ASN A 458 23.92 -13.81 -7.79
CA ASN A 458 24.89 -14.03 -8.86
C ASN A 458 24.43 -15.11 -9.86
N VAL A 459 23.13 -15.14 -10.15
CA VAL A 459 22.48 -16.09 -11.05
C VAL A 459 22.01 -15.37 -12.31
N GLU A 460 22.54 -15.78 -13.47
CA GLU A 460 21.99 -15.36 -14.75
C GLU A 460 20.94 -16.36 -15.24
N ALA A 461 19.70 -15.91 -15.24
CA ALA A 461 18.56 -16.67 -15.72
C ALA A 461 17.94 -16.03 -16.97
N ILE A 462 17.28 -16.85 -17.79
CA ILE A 462 16.55 -16.43 -18.97
C ILE A 462 15.16 -17.06 -18.95
N TYR A 463 14.19 -16.31 -19.47
CA TYR A 463 12.82 -16.80 -19.58
C TYR A 463 12.54 -17.44 -20.94
N GLU A 464 11.64 -18.41 -20.93
CA GLU A 464 11.03 -19.02 -22.09
C GLU A 464 9.51 -19.03 -21.94
N SER A 465 8.80 -19.00 -23.07
CA SER A 465 7.36 -19.18 -23.09
C SER A 465 7.00 -20.57 -22.57
N VAL A 466 5.91 -20.65 -21.81
CA VAL A 466 5.38 -21.91 -21.29
C VAL A 466 3.89 -22.00 -21.62
N ASN A 467 3.39 -23.20 -21.89
CA ASN A 467 1.98 -23.43 -22.21
C ASN A 467 1.14 -23.50 -20.93
N VAL A 468 1.03 -22.38 -20.22
CA VAL A 468 0.20 -22.22 -19.01
C VAL A 468 -0.64 -20.97 -19.17
N ALA A 469 -1.96 -21.13 -19.15
CA ALA A 469 -2.91 -20.02 -19.19
C ALA A 469 -3.31 -19.55 -17.79
N THR A 470 -3.41 -20.46 -16.82
CA THR A 470 -3.80 -20.08 -15.45
C THR A 470 -3.42 -21.13 -14.42
N ALA A 471 -3.37 -20.73 -13.15
CA ALA A 471 -3.09 -21.60 -12.01
C ALA A 471 -4.25 -21.57 -11.00
N ARG A 472 -4.60 -22.71 -10.41
CA ARG A 472 -5.62 -22.82 -9.35
C ARG A 472 -5.12 -23.69 -8.21
N TRP A 473 -5.23 -23.20 -6.98
CA TRP A 473 -5.01 -24.06 -5.82
C TRP A 473 -6.11 -25.11 -5.76
N VAL A 474 -5.73 -26.36 -5.50
CA VAL A 474 -6.64 -27.49 -5.50
C VAL A 474 -6.68 -28.16 -4.14
N GLU A 475 -7.90 -28.39 -3.67
CA GLU A 475 -8.18 -29.07 -2.41
C GLU A 475 -9.45 -29.90 -2.54
N SER A 476 -9.61 -30.89 -1.67
CA SER A 476 -10.81 -31.71 -1.64
C SER A 476 -10.99 -32.30 -0.24
N ALA A 477 -12.24 -32.41 0.20
CA ALA A 477 -12.59 -33.07 1.44
C ALA A 477 -12.54 -34.61 1.31
N ASP A 478 -12.67 -35.16 0.10
CA ASP A 478 -12.64 -36.60 -0.16
C ASP A 478 -11.25 -37.04 -0.59
N ALA A 479 -10.51 -37.65 0.35
CA ALA A 479 -9.15 -38.11 0.13
C ALA A 479 -9.02 -39.12 -1.03
N LYS A 480 -10.00 -40.00 -1.26
CA LYS A 480 -9.91 -41.03 -2.30
C LYS A 480 -10.05 -40.42 -3.68
N LYS A 481 -11.05 -39.54 -3.85
CA LYS A 481 -11.25 -38.82 -5.11
C LYS A 481 -10.10 -37.87 -5.40
N PHE A 482 -9.53 -37.25 -4.36
CA PHE A 482 -8.38 -36.37 -4.52
C PHE A 482 -7.12 -37.10 -5.00
N GLU A 483 -6.85 -38.30 -4.49
CA GLU A 483 -5.75 -39.13 -4.99
C GLU A 483 -5.98 -39.60 -6.43
N GLU A 484 -7.23 -39.91 -6.80
CA GLU A 484 -7.55 -40.21 -8.20
C GLU A 484 -7.30 -39.01 -9.12
N PHE A 485 -7.72 -37.81 -8.69
CA PHE A 485 -7.46 -36.56 -9.39
C PHE A 485 -5.96 -36.30 -9.55
N LYS A 486 -5.18 -36.47 -8.46
CA LYS A 486 -3.72 -36.30 -8.48
C LYS A 486 -3.05 -37.19 -9.50
N ARG A 487 -3.40 -38.48 -9.49
CA ARG A 487 -2.82 -39.47 -10.41
C ARG A 487 -3.18 -39.21 -11.87
N LYS A 488 -4.44 -38.84 -12.15
CA LYS A 488 -4.91 -38.64 -13.54
C LYS A 488 -4.46 -37.32 -14.15
N ASN A 489 -4.10 -36.33 -13.34
CA ASN A 489 -3.69 -34.99 -13.79
C ASN A 489 -2.26 -34.63 -13.37
N GLU A 490 -1.41 -35.64 -13.08
CA GLU A 490 -0.06 -35.44 -12.53
C GLU A 490 0.80 -34.46 -13.35
N THR A 491 0.65 -34.48 -14.68
CA THR A 491 1.40 -33.60 -15.60
C THR A 491 0.96 -32.14 -15.55
N GLN A 492 -0.24 -31.85 -15.02
CA GLN A 492 -0.75 -30.51 -14.80
C GLN A 492 -0.72 -30.10 -13.33
N LEU A 493 -0.01 -30.83 -12.47
CA LEU A 493 0.12 -30.50 -11.06
C LEU A 493 1.51 -29.97 -10.75
N ALA A 494 1.54 -28.93 -9.93
CA ALA A 494 2.74 -28.30 -9.43
C ALA A 494 2.61 -27.99 -7.94
N LEU A 495 3.75 -27.89 -7.26
CA LEU A 495 3.84 -27.32 -5.91
C LEU A 495 4.25 -25.85 -6.02
N ASP A 496 3.53 -24.97 -5.33
CA ASP A 496 3.92 -23.56 -5.25
C ASP A 496 5.12 -23.35 -4.30
N GLY A 497 5.49 -22.08 -4.08
CA GLY A 497 6.57 -21.70 -3.16
C GLY A 497 6.30 -22.08 -1.69
N GLY A 498 5.03 -22.27 -1.31
CA GLY A 498 4.61 -22.71 0.02
C GLY A 498 4.28 -24.21 0.11
N ASP A 499 4.75 -25.01 -0.85
CA ASP A 499 4.48 -26.46 -0.95
C ASP A 499 2.98 -26.80 -1.12
N ASN A 500 2.17 -25.88 -1.62
CA ASN A 500 0.75 -26.12 -1.85
C ASN A 500 0.50 -26.67 -3.25
N LEU A 501 -0.42 -27.64 -3.32
CA LEU A 501 -0.78 -28.26 -4.58
C LEU A 501 -1.59 -27.31 -5.46
N THR A 502 -1.09 -27.11 -6.68
CA THR A 502 -1.65 -26.18 -7.67
C THR A 502 -1.83 -26.89 -9.00
N TYR A 503 -3.00 -26.72 -9.60
CA TYR A 503 -3.28 -27.15 -10.97
C TYR A 503 -2.86 -26.04 -11.94
N ILE A 504 -1.93 -26.35 -12.84
CA ILE A 504 -1.43 -25.46 -13.89
C ILE A 504 -2.11 -25.80 -15.22
N ALA A 505 -3.15 -25.05 -15.56
CA ALA A 505 -3.97 -25.31 -16.73
C ALA A 505 -3.33 -24.71 -17.99
N PRO A 506 -3.17 -25.48 -19.09
CA PRO A 506 -2.67 -24.95 -20.36
C PRO A 506 -3.68 -24.01 -21.04
N THR A 507 -4.99 -24.23 -20.84
CA THR A 507 -6.06 -23.39 -21.40
C THR A 507 -7.25 -23.30 -20.44
N MET A 508 -8.09 -22.27 -20.60
CA MET A 508 -9.33 -22.13 -19.83
C MET A 508 -10.33 -23.27 -20.11
N VAL A 509 -10.37 -23.78 -21.34
CA VAL A 509 -11.21 -24.94 -21.70
C VAL A 509 -10.76 -26.19 -20.95
N ASN A 510 -9.45 -26.43 -20.85
CA ASN A 510 -8.93 -27.54 -20.07
C ASN A 510 -9.29 -27.41 -18.59
N LEU A 511 -9.17 -26.20 -18.01
CA LEU A 511 -9.58 -25.97 -16.62
C LEU A 511 -11.05 -26.33 -16.41
N ASN A 512 -11.95 -25.81 -17.25
CA ASN A 512 -13.40 -26.05 -17.11
C ASN A 512 -13.74 -27.55 -17.23
N LEU A 513 -13.18 -28.25 -18.22
CA LEU A 513 -13.39 -29.69 -18.40
C LEU A 513 -12.88 -30.51 -17.21
N THR A 514 -11.75 -30.12 -16.63
CA THR A 514 -11.21 -30.78 -15.44
C THR A 514 -12.09 -30.51 -14.22
N GLN A 515 -12.61 -29.28 -14.05
CA GLN A 515 -13.56 -28.96 -12.98
C GLN A 515 -14.86 -29.77 -13.10
N GLU A 516 -15.42 -29.90 -14.31
CA GLU A 516 -16.61 -30.72 -14.57
C GLU A 516 -16.37 -32.21 -14.29
N ARG A 517 -15.17 -32.72 -14.60
CA ARG A 517 -14.81 -34.13 -14.38
C ARG A 517 -14.56 -34.46 -12.91
N TYR A 518 -14.13 -33.49 -12.12
CA TYR A 518 -13.81 -33.66 -10.70
C TYR A 518 -14.55 -32.62 -9.84
N PRO A 519 -15.89 -32.70 -9.74
CA PRO A 519 -16.70 -31.72 -9.02
C PRO A 519 -16.42 -31.69 -7.51
N ASP A 520 -15.84 -32.77 -6.97
CA ASP A 520 -15.45 -32.88 -5.55
C ASP A 520 -14.11 -32.20 -5.24
N VAL A 521 -13.40 -31.68 -6.24
CA VAL A 521 -12.15 -30.93 -6.08
C VAL A 521 -12.45 -29.45 -6.26
N GLN A 522 -12.13 -28.65 -5.26
CA GLN A 522 -12.28 -27.20 -5.32
C GLN A 522 -11.05 -26.59 -6.00
N PHE A 523 -11.29 -25.69 -6.96
CA PHE A 523 -10.26 -24.96 -7.68
C PHE A 523 -10.36 -23.47 -7.31
N ARG A 524 -9.47 -22.98 -6.46
CA ARG A 524 -9.53 -21.61 -5.93
C ARG A 524 -8.66 -20.64 -6.74
N LYS A 525 -9.21 -19.45 -7.02
CA LYS A 525 -8.50 -18.31 -7.66
C LYS A 525 -7.68 -17.48 -6.68
N THR A 526 -8.11 -17.44 -5.43
CA THR A 526 -7.44 -16.78 -4.32
C THR A 526 -7.32 -17.76 -3.18
N ARG A 527 -6.31 -17.55 -2.34
CA ARG A 527 -6.13 -18.32 -1.13
C ARG A 527 -5.83 -17.37 0.02
N GLU A 528 -6.42 -17.64 1.18
CA GLU A 528 -5.97 -17.01 2.42
C GLU A 528 -4.61 -17.58 2.83
N HIS A 529 -3.71 -16.68 3.21
CA HIS A 529 -2.32 -17.05 3.45
C HIS A 529 -2.11 -17.96 4.67
#